data_AF-A0A9Y1Z8P3-F1
#
_entry.id   AF-A0A9Y1Z8P3-F1
#
_cell.length_a   1.000
_cell.length_b   1.000
_cell.length_c   1.000
_cell.angle_alpha   90.00
_cell.angle_beta   90.00
_cell.angle_gamma   90.00
#
_symmetry.space_group_name_H-M   'P 1'
#
loop_
_entity.id
_entity.type
_entity.pdbx_description
1 polymer ?
#
loop_
_entity_poly.entity_id
_entity_poly.type
_entity_poly.pdbx_seq_one_letter_code
_entity_poly.pdbx_strand_id
1 'polypeptide(L)'
;MSDPPLNVPYWASMYRVYEEDNDQYVQALAESDLVERARRLWKWKDLSRSIDFAEIAPVIAQLDMDRYLDQRPSAAVKDVRDRLREEDVISGSGLVTPSFLLHLAASGPEASSATFPIYDRRVWNAYVYLWGVRGGEDRLFRAASQSPEQYGAFCQAFRDTCPDDRPRRYEQALFMFGGYIMDLTADDKPTPIETIDRVLSEQEQAMDEMREQAGFAIVDVDTVATR
;
A
#
# COMPACT_ATOMS: atom_id res chain seq x y z
N MET A 1 -16.27 -9.92 10.06
CA MET A 1 -14.90 -9.42 9.84
C MET A 1 -13.97 -10.55 10.20
N SER A 2 -13.03 -10.85 9.30
CA SER A 2 -11.98 -11.85 9.53
C SER A 2 -10.76 -11.17 10.12
N ASP A 3 -10.00 -11.89 10.94
CA ASP A 3 -8.76 -11.35 11.49
C ASP A 3 -7.77 -10.99 10.35
N PRO A 4 -6.96 -9.92 10.51
CA PRO A 4 -5.94 -9.59 9.54
C PRO A 4 -4.96 -10.76 9.37
N PRO A 5 -4.57 -11.11 8.13
CA PRO A 5 -3.58 -12.16 7.90
C PRO A 5 -2.15 -11.74 8.28
N LEU A 6 -1.95 -10.62 8.98
CA LEU A 6 -0.66 -10.24 9.53
C LEU A 6 -0.78 -9.61 10.92
N ASN A 7 0.31 -9.67 11.68
CA ASN A 7 0.44 -8.95 12.95
C ASN A 7 0.54 -7.42 12.72
N VAL A 8 -0.61 -6.77 12.60
CA VAL A 8 -0.73 -5.32 12.35
C VAL A 8 0.02 -4.49 13.40
N PRO A 9 -0.10 -4.75 14.72
CA PRO A 9 0.65 -4.00 15.73
C PRO A 9 2.16 -4.01 15.52
N TYR A 10 2.73 -5.18 15.22
CA TYR A 10 4.16 -5.35 14.97
C TYR A 10 4.61 -4.60 13.72
N TRP A 11 4.06 -4.94 12.55
CA TRP A 11 4.52 -4.37 11.28
C TRP A 11 4.29 -2.86 11.18
N ALA A 12 3.19 -2.34 11.73
CA ALA A 12 2.96 -0.90 11.74
C ALA A 12 3.95 -0.16 12.66
N SER A 13 4.47 -0.80 13.71
CA SER A 13 5.45 -0.17 14.61
C SER A 13 6.81 0.03 13.93
N MET A 14 7.15 -0.81 12.95
CA MET A 14 8.34 -0.66 12.10
C MET A 14 8.28 0.59 11.22
N TYR A 15 7.08 1.12 10.96
CA TYR A 15 6.89 2.31 10.13
C TYR A 15 7.46 3.59 10.77
N ARG A 16 7.79 3.56 12.07
CA ARG A 16 8.39 4.72 12.79
C ARG A 16 9.72 5.19 12.22
N VAL A 17 10.42 4.34 11.48
CA VAL A 17 11.63 4.73 10.73
C VAL A 17 11.32 5.80 9.67
N TYR A 18 10.04 5.97 9.30
CA TYR A 18 9.52 6.96 8.36
C TYR A 18 8.64 8.03 9.05
N GLU A 19 8.95 8.44 10.29
CA GLU A 19 8.16 9.41 11.05
C GLU A 19 7.93 10.74 10.29
N GLU A 20 8.94 11.26 9.58
CA GLU A 20 8.81 12.49 8.75
C GLU A 20 7.78 12.35 7.62
N ASP A 21 7.77 11.20 6.93
CA ASP A 21 6.78 10.87 5.89
C ASP A 21 5.36 10.76 6.46
N ASN A 22 5.23 10.41 7.75
CA ASN A 22 3.94 10.27 8.40
C ASN A 22 3.35 11.62 8.78
N ASP A 23 4.16 12.53 9.31
CA ASP A 23 3.73 13.89 9.66
C ASP A 23 3.30 14.67 8.40
N GLN A 24 4.07 14.57 7.32
CA GLN A 24 3.69 15.15 6.02
C GLN A 24 2.34 14.62 5.54
N TYR A 25 2.09 13.31 5.67
CA TYR A 25 0.83 12.70 5.28
C TYR A 25 -0.36 13.25 6.09
N VAL A 26 -0.25 13.30 7.41
CA VAL A 26 -1.31 13.81 8.29
C VAL A 26 -1.59 15.29 7.99
N GLN A 27 -0.55 16.11 7.85
CA GLN A 27 -0.69 17.53 7.52
C GLN A 27 -1.33 17.76 6.15
N ALA A 28 -1.06 16.89 5.18
CA ALA A 28 -1.68 16.99 3.87
C ALA A 28 -3.17 16.61 3.91
N LEU A 29 -3.57 15.56 4.65
CA LEU A 29 -4.97 15.16 4.76
C LEU A 29 -5.85 16.18 5.50
N ALA A 30 -5.26 17.04 6.33
CA ALA A 30 -5.96 18.13 6.98
C ALA A 30 -6.49 19.19 6.00
N GLU A 31 -5.94 19.25 4.77
CA GLU A 31 -6.41 20.16 3.73
C GLU A 31 -7.79 19.73 3.22
N SER A 32 -8.68 20.69 2.95
CA SER A 32 -10.02 20.38 2.42
C SER A 32 -10.03 20.17 0.91
N ASP A 33 -9.06 20.74 0.20
CA ASP A 33 -8.97 20.70 -1.25
C ASP A 33 -8.11 19.52 -1.74
N LEU A 34 -8.63 18.75 -2.70
CA LEU A 34 -7.96 17.58 -3.23
C LEU A 34 -6.69 17.94 -4.01
N VAL A 35 -6.70 19.05 -4.76
CA VAL A 35 -5.52 19.48 -5.52
C VAL A 35 -4.39 19.80 -4.55
N GLU A 36 -4.68 20.48 -3.45
CA GLU A 36 -3.71 20.78 -2.40
C GLU A 36 -3.21 19.52 -1.67
N ARG A 37 -4.10 18.57 -1.32
CA ARG A 37 -3.70 17.25 -0.81
C ARG A 37 -2.72 16.56 -1.75
N ALA A 38 -3.07 16.51 -3.03
CA ALA A 38 -2.25 15.88 -4.06
C ALA A 38 -0.91 16.60 -4.23
N ARG A 39 -0.89 17.94 -4.20
CA ARG A 39 0.34 18.75 -4.30
C ARG A 39 1.33 18.41 -3.20
N ARG A 40 0.85 18.35 -1.95
CA ARG A 40 1.70 18.09 -0.78
C ARG A 40 2.27 16.68 -0.76
N LEU A 41 1.51 15.71 -1.29
CA LEU A 41 1.91 14.31 -1.32
C LEU A 41 2.38 13.84 -2.70
N TRP A 42 2.58 14.75 -3.66
CA TRP A 42 2.86 14.34 -5.03
C TRP A 42 4.17 13.55 -5.14
N LYS A 43 5.20 13.99 -4.42
CA LYS A 43 6.50 13.29 -4.37
C LYS A 43 6.57 12.24 -3.25
N TRP A 44 5.50 12.06 -2.50
CA TRP A 44 5.46 11.11 -1.39
C TRP A 44 5.52 9.69 -1.95
N LYS A 45 6.52 8.93 -1.52
CA LYS A 45 6.70 7.50 -1.84
C LYS A 45 6.71 7.15 -3.34
N ASP A 46 7.07 8.11 -4.21
CA ASP A 46 7.09 7.95 -5.68
C ASP A 46 5.75 7.47 -6.28
N LEU A 47 4.62 7.82 -5.64
CA LEU A 47 3.29 7.44 -6.14
C LEU A 47 2.87 8.24 -7.39
N SER A 48 3.53 9.37 -7.66
CA SER A 48 3.34 10.19 -8.86
C SER A 48 4.00 9.62 -10.12
N ARG A 49 4.88 8.62 -10.01
CA ARG A 49 5.53 7.97 -11.18
C ARG A 49 6.20 8.96 -12.14
N SER A 50 6.88 9.96 -11.58
CA SER A 50 7.60 11.01 -12.34
C SER A 50 6.74 11.94 -13.19
N ILE A 51 5.41 11.96 -13.00
CA ILE A 51 4.52 12.95 -13.63
C ILE A 51 4.74 14.32 -12.95
N ASP A 52 4.89 15.40 -13.72
CA ASP A 52 4.95 16.74 -13.14
C ASP A 52 3.59 17.12 -12.53
N PHE A 53 3.61 17.66 -11.31
CA PHE A 53 2.37 18.12 -10.68
C PHE A 53 1.68 19.20 -11.50
N ALA A 54 2.44 20.08 -12.16
CA ALA A 54 1.89 21.15 -12.99
C ALA A 54 1.05 20.62 -14.16
N GLU A 55 1.38 19.43 -14.68
CA GLU A 55 0.67 18.79 -15.78
C GLU A 55 -0.66 18.17 -15.31
N ILE A 56 -0.69 17.57 -14.12
CA ILE A 56 -1.87 16.86 -13.63
C ILE A 56 -2.84 17.74 -12.83
N ALA A 57 -2.36 18.83 -12.20
CA ALA A 57 -3.18 19.65 -11.31
C ALA A 57 -4.46 20.19 -11.98
N PRO A 58 -4.43 20.67 -13.25
CA PRO A 58 -5.64 21.10 -13.94
C PRO A 58 -6.64 19.97 -14.18
N VAL A 59 -6.15 18.74 -14.33
CA VAL A 59 -6.98 17.55 -14.55
C VAL A 59 -7.62 17.11 -13.23
N ILE A 60 -6.86 17.08 -12.12
CA ILE A 60 -7.39 16.75 -10.78
C ILE A 60 -8.55 17.69 -10.41
N ALA A 61 -8.39 18.98 -10.68
CA ALA A 61 -9.42 19.99 -10.40
C ALA A 61 -10.75 19.76 -11.15
N GLN A 62 -10.73 18.96 -12.23
CA GLN A 62 -11.89 18.66 -13.06
C GLN A 62 -12.46 17.25 -12.81
N LEU A 63 -11.82 16.44 -11.95
CA LEU A 63 -12.31 15.10 -11.64
C LEU A 63 -13.56 15.21 -10.75
N ASP A 64 -14.64 14.58 -11.19
CA ASP A 64 -15.86 14.41 -10.41
C ASP A 64 -15.67 13.29 -9.37
N MET A 65 -14.92 13.60 -8.32
CA MET A 65 -14.56 12.61 -7.30
C MET A 65 -15.75 12.06 -6.56
N ASP A 66 -16.75 12.87 -6.25
CA ASP A 66 -17.98 12.40 -5.58
C ASP A 66 -18.62 11.25 -6.38
N ARG A 67 -18.75 11.43 -7.70
CA ARG A 67 -19.22 10.37 -8.59
C ARG A 67 -18.33 9.13 -8.57
N TYR A 68 -17.00 9.27 -8.53
CA TYR A 68 -16.11 8.11 -8.51
C TYR A 68 -16.13 7.37 -7.17
N LEU A 69 -16.27 8.10 -6.06
CA LEU A 69 -16.32 7.55 -4.71
C LEU A 69 -17.59 6.74 -4.44
N ASP A 70 -18.69 7.03 -5.14
CA ASP A 70 -19.94 6.25 -5.10
C ASP A 70 -19.87 4.92 -5.88
N GLN A 71 -18.79 4.66 -6.63
CA GLN A 71 -18.64 3.44 -7.42
C GLN A 71 -17.92 2.32 -6.67
N ARG A 72 -18.02 1.10 -7.22
CA ARG A 72 -17.14 0.00 -6.79
C ARG A 72 -15.69 0.34 -7.11
N PRO A 73 -14.70 -0.02 -6.26
CA PRO A 73 -13.30 0.37 -6.46
C PRO A 73 -12.71 -0.02 -7.83
N SER A 74 -13.10 -1.17 -8.39
CA SER A 74 -12.66 -1.59 -9.73
C SER A 74 -13.15 -0.68 -10.85
N ALA A 75 -14.39 -0.18 -10.76
CA ALA A 75 -14.94 0.76 -11.72
C ALA A 75 -14.32 2.15 -11.54
N ALA A 76 -14.27 2.65 -10.30
CA ALA A 76 -13.71 3.95 -9.98
C ALA A 76 -12.26 4.10 -10.46
N VAL A 77 -11.39 3.13 -10.16
CA VAL A 77 -9.97 3.20 -10.55
C VAL A 77 -9.80 3.15 -12.07
N LYS A 78 -10.68 2.40 -12.75
CA LYS A 78 -10.70 2.29 -14.21
C LYS A 78 -11.10 3.63 -14.83
N ASP A 79 -12.20 4.22 -14.35
CA ASP A 79 -12.72 5.48 -14.89
C ASP A 79 -11.75 6.64 -14.65
N VAL A 80 -11.15 6.74 -13.46
CA VAL A 80 -10.11 7.75 -13.18
C VAL A 80 -8.89 7.52 -14.07
N ARG A 81 -8.43 6.28 -14.24
CA ARG A 81 -7.33 5.97 -15.16
C ARG A 81 -7.65 6.38 -16.60
N ASP A 82 -8.83 6.02 -17.08
CA ASP A 82 -9.23 6.29 -18.45
C ASP A 82 -9.34 7.81 -18.68
N ARG A 83 -9.86 8.56 -17.69
CA ARG A 83 -9.86 10.02 -17.73
C ARG A 83 -8.47 10.64 -17.76
N LEU A 84 -7.52 10.14 -16.95
CA LEU A 84 -6.13 10.60 -16.98
C LEU A 84 -5.43 10.29 -18.31
N ARG A 85 -5.82 9.21 -18.98
CA ARG A 85 -5.31 8.87 -20.32
C ARG A 85 -5.90 9.75 -21.41
N GLU A 86 -7.19 10.06 -21.33
CA GLU A 86 -7.85 10.97 -22.28
C GLU A 86 -7.26 12.38 -22.25
N GLU A 87 -6.74 12.81 -21.10
CA GLU A 87 -6.06 14.09 -20.90
C GLU A 87 -4.53 14.01 -21.11
N ASP A 88 -4.03 12.90 -21.67
CA ASP A 88 -2.60 12.65 -21.97
C ASP A 88 -1.65 12.75 -20.74
N VAL A 89 -2.17 12.69 -19.51
CA VAL A 89 -1.37 12.73 -18.27
C VAL A 89 -0.60 11.43 -18.06
N ILE A 90 -1.23 10.29 -18.37
CA ILE A 90 -0.60 8.98 -18.28
C ILE A 90 -0.73 8.23 -19.60
N SER A 91 0.34 7.56 -20.01
CA SER A 91 0.38 6.80 -21.27
C SER A 91 0.10 5.30 -21.09
N GLY A 92 0.17 4.79 -19.85
CA GLY A 92 0.08 3.37 -19.53
C GLY A 92 -1.21 2.93 -18.85
N SER A 93 -1.29 1.63 -18.58
CA SER A 93 -2.35 0.96 -17.82
C SER A 93 -2.12 0.94 -16.31
N GLY A 94 -1.12 1.68 -15.81
CA GLY A 94 -0.78 1.75 -14.39
C GLY A 94 -1.94 2.26 -13.54
N LEU A 95 -2.14 1.64 -12.36
CA LEU A 95 -3.22 2.00 -11.45
C LEU A 95 -2.76 2.80 -10.21
N VAL A 96 -1.45 2.94 -9.99
CA VAL A 96 -0.90 3.60 -8.80
C VAL A 96 -1.41 5.04 -8.69
N THR A 97 -1.20 5.88 -9.70
CA THR A 97 -1.67 7.28 -9.67
C THR A 97 -3.20 7.40 -9.58
N PRO A 98 -4.02 6.70 -10.40
CA PRO A 98 -5.48 6.69 -10.23
C PRO A 98 -5.94 6.28 -8.83
N SER A 99 -5.38 5.19 -8.28
CA SER A 99 -5.73 4.71 -6.94
C SER A 99 -5.32 5.69 -5.84
N PHE A 100 -4.19 6.38 -6.02
CA PHE A 100 -3.72 7.39 -5.09
C PHE A 100 -4.65 8.61 -5.04
N LEU A 101 -5.16 9.07 -6.20
CA LEU A 101 -6.14 10.16 -6.23
C LEU A 101 -7.45 9.77 -5.53
N LEU A 102 -7.95 8.56 -5.76
CA LEU A 102 -9.13 8.02 -5.07
C LEU A 102 -8.90 7.92 -3.56
N HIS A 103 -7.72 7.45 -3.15
CA HIS A 103 -7.31 7.39 -1.75
C HIS A 103 -7.34 8.77 -1.08
N LEU A 104 -6.74 9.78 -1.72
CA LEU A 104 -6.72 11.15 -1.19
C LEU A 104 -8.12 11.77 -1.10
N ALA A 105 -8.97 11.52 -2.08
CA ALA A 105 -10.35 12.00 -2.09
C ALA A 105 -11.21 11.32 -1.02
N ALA A 106 -11.01 10.02 -0.80
CA ALA A 106 -11.80 9.22 0.13
C ALA A 106 -11.30 9.26 1.59
N SER A 107 -10.10 9.80 1.83
CA SER A 107 -9.52 9.89 3.17
C SER A 107 -10.03 11.14 3.90
N GLY A 108 -10.26 11.00 5.20
CA GLY A 108 -10.63 12.12 6.08
C GLY A 108 -9.39 12.73 6.75
N PRO A 109 -9.56 13.88 7.45
CA PRO A 109 -8.46 14.52 8.17
C PRO A 109 -7.86 13.63 9.27
N GLU A 110 -8.66 12.72 9.83
CA GLU A 110 -8.27 11.86 10.96
C GLU A 110 -7.99 10.41 10.55
N ALA A 111 -8.34 10.00 9.33
CA ALA A 111 -8.26 8.59 8.92
C ALA A 111 -8.11 8.39 7.41
N SER A 112 -7.25 7.43 7.05
CA SER A 112 -7.12 6.90 5.70
C SER A 112 -8.39 6.17 5.24
N SER A 113 -8.62 6.11 3.92
CA SER A 113 -9.77 5.38 3.38
C SER A 113 -9.64 3.87 3.53
N ALA A 114 -10.64 3.24 4.15
CA ALA A 114 -10.79 1.78 4.13
C ALA A 114 -11.39 1.26 2.80
N THR A 115 -11.94 2.15 1.96
CA THR A 115 -12.51 1.80 0.64
C THR A 115 -11.45 1.85 -0.45
N PHE A 116 -10.60 2.86 -0.40
CA PHE A 116 -9.54 3.10 -1.36
C PHE A 116 -8.19 3.17 -0.62
N PRO A 117 -7.68 2.03 -0.12
CA PRO A 117 -6.38 2.00 0.56
C PRO A 117 -5.24 2.37 -0.39
N ILE A 118 -4.11 2.83 0.17
CA ILE A 118 -2.88 3.07 -0.60
C ILE A 118 -2.50 1.82 -1.39
N TYR A 119 -2.15 2.03 -2.65
CA TYR A 119 -1.80 0.95 -3.57
C TYR A 119 -0.48 1.25 -4.29
N ASP A 120 0.54 0.47 -3.94
CA ASP A 120 1.83 0.45 -4.62
C ASP A 120 2.33 -1.01 -4.77
N ARG A 121 3.54 -1.19 -5.29
CA ARG A 121 4.10 -2.54 -5.48
C ARG A 121 4.30 -3.31 -4.17
N ARG A 122 4.63 -2.62 -3.07
CA ARG A 122 4.88 -3.24 -1.76
C ARG A 122 3.58 -3.75 -1.19
N VAL A 123 2.56 -2.90 -1.17
CA VAL A 123 1.21 -3.27 -0.69
C VAL A 123 0.62 -4.38 -1.55
N TRP A 124 0.80 -4.32 -2.88
CA TRP A 124 0.36 -5.39 -3.78
C TRP A 124 1.04 -6.73 -3.50
N ASN A 125 2.36 -6.74 -3.32
CA ASN A 125 3.10 -7.98 -3.04
C ASN A 125 2.77 -8.55 -1.66
N ALA A 126 2.56 -7.70 -0.65
CA ALA A 126 2.04 -8.12 0.65
C ALA A 126 0.68 -8.81 0.50
N TYR A 127 -0.25 -8.21 -0.25
CA TYR A 127 -1.56 -8.79 -0.52
C TYR A 127 -1.46 -10.14 -1.25
N VAL A 128 -0.67 -10.21 -2.32
CA VAL A 128 -0.45 -11.45 -3.09
C VAL A 128 0.05 -12.58 -2.20
N TYR A 129 1.02 -12.29 -1.33
CA TYR A 129 1.61 -13.28 -0.44
C TYR A 129 0.59 -13.74 0.62
N LEU A 130 0.01 -12.80 1.36
CA LEU A 130 -0.85 -13.07 2.52
C LEU A 130 -2.18 -13.74 2.15
N TRP A 131 -2.76 -13.41 0.99
CA TRP A 131 -4.02 -14.01 0.51
C TRP A 131 -3.82 -15.17 -0.46
N GLY A 132 -2.57 -15.56 -0.73
CA GLY A 132 -2.28 -16.65 -1.67
C GLY A 132 -2.76 -16.37 -3.10
N VAL A 133 -2.88 -15.10 -3.50
CA VAL A 133 -3.31 -14.68 -4.84
C VAL A 133 -2.10 -14.75 -5.79
N ARG A 134 -1.55 -15.95 -5.94
CA ARG A 134 -0.34 -16.23 -6.71
C ARG A 134 -0.69 -16.45 -8.18
N GLY A 135 0.18 -16.00 -9.08
CA GLY A 135 0.15 -16.40 -10.49
C GLY A 135 0.69 -17.81 -10.68
N GLY A 136 0.87 -18.25 -11.93
CA GLY A 136 1.52 -19.53 -12.23
C GLY A 136 3.02 -19.57 -11.91
N GLU A 137 3.62 -18.43 -11.57
CA GLU A 137 5.01 -18.30 -11.16
C GLU A 137 5.05 -18.11 -9.63
N ASP A 138 5.75 -19.00 -8.91
CA ASP A 138 5.93 -18.94 -7.44
C ASP A 138 6.92 -17.83 -7.01
N ARG A 139 6.65 -16.59 -7.44
CA ARG A 139 7.47 -15.39 -7.15
C ARG A 139 6.62 -14.14 -6.99
N LEU A 140 7.15 -13.13 -6.28
CA LEU A 140 6.55 -11.80 -6.16
C LEU A 140 6.57 -11.01 -7.48
N PHE A 141 5.76 -9.97 -7.58
CA PHE A 141 5.69 -9.15 -8.80
C PHE A 141 6.68 -7.99 -8.77
N ARG A 142 7.23 -7.63 -9.93
CA ARG A 142 8.07 -6.42 -10.10
C ARG A 142 7.28 -5.12 -9.95
N ALA A 143 5.99 -5.16 -10.24
CA ALA A 143 5.08 -4.03 -10.20
C ALA A 143 3.72 -4.46 -9.64
N ALA A 144 2.97 -3.49 -9.13
CA ALA A 144 1.58 -3.70 -8.75
C ALA A 144 0.74 -4.10 -9.98
N SER A 145 -0.31 -4.88 -9.77
CA SER A 145 -1.23 -5.23 -10.85
C SER A 145 -1.84 -4.00 -11.51
N GLN A 146 -2.00 -4.09 -12.83
CA GLN A 146 -2.65 -3.09 -13.68
C GLN A 146 -4.12 -3.44 -13.97
N SER A 147 -4.63 -4.54 -13.40
CA SER A 147 -6.01 -5.00 -13.58
C SER A 147 -6.95 -4.30 -12.59
N PRO A 148 -7.96 -3.54 -13.06
CA PRO A 148 -8.94 -2.90 -12.17
C PRO A 148 -9.71 -3.91 -11.32
N GLU A 149 -9.98 -5.12 -11.82
CA GLU A 149 -10.66 -6.16 -11.05
C GLU A 149 -9.79 -6.72 -9.93
N GLN A 150 -8.48 -6.90 -10.18
CA GLN A 150 -7.56 -7.30 -9.11
C GLN A 150 -7.38 -6.21 -8.06
N TYR A 151 -7.35 -4.94 -8.47
CA TYR A 151 -7.40 -3.81 -7.55
C TYR A 151 -8.69 -3.82 -6.71
N GLY A 152 -9.85 -4.02 -7.34
CA GLY A 152 -11.13 -4.12 -6.64
C GLY A 152 -11.17 -5.27 -5.63
N ALA A 153 -10.64 -6.44 -5.98
CA ALA A 153 -10.50 -7.57 -5.08
C ALA A 153 -9.58 -7.26 -3.90
N PHE A 154 -8.46 -6.57 -4.14
CA PHE A 154 -7.57 -6.07 -3.09
C PHE A 154 -8.30 -5.10 -2.14
N CYS A 155 -9.03 -4.10 -2.66
CA CYS A 155 -9.77 -3.16 -1.82
C CYS A 155 -10.83 -3.86 -0.97
N GLN A 156 -11.53 -4.84 -1.54
CA GLN A 156 -12.52 -5.64 -0.80
C GLN A 156 -11.85 -6.45 0.32
N ALA A 157 -10.78 -7.17 0.00
CA ALA A 157 -10.02 -7.95 0.97
C ALA A 157 -9.47 -7.07 2.09
N PHE A 158 -8.88 -5.92 1.76
CA PHE A 158 -8.40 -4.93 2.73
C PHE A 158 -9.52 -4.51 3.67
N ARG A 159 -10.70 -4.16 3.14
CA ARG A 159 -11.84 -3.75 3.96
C ARG A 159 -12.32 -4.87 4.89
N ASP A 160 -12.40 -6.10 4.40
CA ASP A 160 -12.95 -7.24 5.13
C ASP A 160 -12.06 -7.71 6.29
N THR A 161 -10.75 -7.44 6.20
CA THR A 161 -9.74 -7.82 7.18
C THR A 161 -9.16 -6.64 7.95
N CYS A 162 -9.52 -5.40 7.60
CA CYS A 162 -9.05 -4.22 8.32
C CYS A 162 -9.56 -4.29 9.77
N PRO A 163 -8.67 -4.21 10.77
CA PRO A 163 -9.12 -4.00 12.15
C PRO A 163 -9.99 -2.75 12.21
N ASP A 164 -11.07 -2.80 12.99
CA ASP A 164 -11.94 -1.66 13.24
C ASP A 164 -11.11 -0.40 13.54
N ASP A 165 -11.53 0.73 12.98
CA ASP A 165 -10.98 2.08 13.20
C ASP A 165 -9.52 2.37 12.79
N ARG A 166 -8.78 1.43 12.15
CA ARG A 166 -7.34 1.64 11.85
C ARG A 166 -6.88 1.37 10.41
N PRO A 167 -7.55 1.88 9.37
CA PRO A 167 -7.12 1.71 7.98
C PRO A 167 -5.67 2.19 7.78
N ARG A 168 -5.29 3.33 8.37
CA ARG A 168 -3.92 3.86 8.27
C ARG A 168 -2.88 2.89 8.84
N ARG A 169 -3.13 2.36 10.03
CA ARG A 169 -2.21 1.43 10.69
C ARG A 169 -2.09 0.14 9.88
N TYR A 170 -3.18 -0.28 9.25
CA TYR A 170 -3.18 -1.46 8.42
C TYR A 170 -2.40 -1.26 7.10
N GLU A 171 -2.57 -0.11 6.44
CA GLU A 171 -1.75 0.27 5.29
C GLU A 171 -0.26 0.28 5.63
N GLN A 172 0.12 0.89 6.76
CA GLN A 172 1.50 0.93 7.23
C GLN A 172 2.05 -0.49 7.44
N ALA A 173 1.26 -1.38 8.05
CA ALA A 173 1.66 -2.76 8.27
C ALA A 173 1.88 -3.51 6.94
N LEU A 174 0.96 -3.41 5.97
CA LEU A 174 1.11 -4.02 4.65
C LEU A 174 2.30 -3.44 3.88
N PHE A 175 2.53 -2.14 3.99
CA PHE A 175 3.64 -1.47 3.35
C PHE A 175 4.99 -1.94 3.90
N MET A 176 5.13 -2.02 5.23
CA MET A 176 6.37 -2.49 5.87
C MET A 176 6.63 -3.96 5.57
N PHE A 177 5.61 -4.81 5.70
CA PHE A 177 5.73 -6.22 5.37
C PHE A 177 6.08 -6.42 3.89
N GLY A 178 5.41 -5.70 2.99
CA GLY A 178 5.65 -5.72 1.56
C GLY A 178 7.06 -5.28 1.18
N GLY A 179 7.61 -4.25 1.84
CA GLY A 179 9.00 -3.86 1.69
C GLY A 179 9.95 -4.99 2.14
N TYR A 180 9.75 -5.47 3.37
CA TYR A 180 10.57 -6.53 3.95
C TYR A 180 10.68 -7.77 3.05
N ILE A 181 9.54 -8.32 2.57
CA ILE A 181 9.58 -9.53 1.74
C ILE A 181 10.22 -9.29 0.38
N MET A 182 10.14 -8.06 -0.16
CA MET A 182 10.76 -7.70 -1.43
C MET A 182 12.28 -7.57 -1.30
N ASP A 183 12.76 -7.14 -0.14
CA ASP A 183 14.19 -6.90 0.13
C ASP A 183 14.94 -8.20 0.51
N LEU A 184 14.26 -9.33 0.69
CA LEU A 184 14.88 -10.64 0.99
C LEU A 184 15.81 -11.16 -0.12
N THR A 185 15.76 -10.59 -1.32
CA THR A 185 16.62 -10.98 -2.44
C THR A 185 17.36 -9.77 -2.99
N ALA A 186 18.68 -9.89 -3.14
CA ALA A 186 19.47 -8.90 -3.84
C ALA A 186 19.10 -8.84 -5.34
N ASP A 187 19.23 -7.64 -5.92
CA ASP A 187 19.14 -7.32 -7.36
C ASP A 187 17.77 -7.49 -8.02
N ASP A 188 16.87 -6.48 -7.94
CA ASP A 188 15.70 -6.20 -8.81
C ASP A 188 14.84 -7.39 -9.30
N LYS A 189 15.01 -8.56 -8.71
CA LYS A 189 14.44 -9.83 -9.11
C LYS A 189 13.25 -10.11 -8.21
N PRO A 190 12.14 -10.59 -8.79
CA PRO A 190 11.06 -11.22 -8.06
C PRO A 190 11.56 -12.16 -6.97
N THR A 191 11.24 -11.86 -5.71
CA THR A 191 11.52 -12.73 -4.56
C THR A 191 10.73 -14.03 -4.72
N PRO A 192 11.39 -15.20 -4.72
CA PRO A 192 10.69 -16.48 -4.70
C PRO A 192 9.88 -16.65 -3.43
N ILE A 193 8.69 -17.24 -3.55
CA ILE A 193 7.83 -17.43 -2.37
C ILE A 193 8.47 -18.37 -1.34
N GLU A 194 9.15 -19.43 -1.80
CA GLU A 194 9.90 -20.35 -0.93
C GLU A 194 10.94 -19.63 -0.06
N THR A 195 11.54 -18.55 -0.56
CA THR A 195 12.50 -17.74 0.20
C THR A 195 11.80 -17.01 1.34
N ILE A 196 10.62 -16.44 1.07
CA ILE A 196 9.81 -15.74 2.08
C ILE A 196 9.36 -16.72 3.14
N ASP A 197 8.78 -17.86 2.73
CA ASP A 197 8.29 -18.90 3.63
C ASP A 197 9.40 -19.42 4.55
N ARG A 198 10.60 -19.68 4.00
CA ARG A 198 11.77 -20.11 4.77
C ARG A 198 12.18 -19.07 5.81
N VAL A 199 12.35 -17.80 5.41
CA VAL A 199 12.83 -16.75 6.32
C VAL A 199 11.83 -16.46 7.43
N LEU A 200 10.52 -16.40 7.12
CA LEU A 200 9.50 -16.20 8.14
C LEU A 200 9.44 -17.37 9.13
N SER A 201 9.59 -18.61 8.64
CA SER A 201 9.66 -19.80 9.50
C SER A 201 10.89 -19.79 10.42
N GLU A 202 12.05 -19.40 9.90
CA GLU A 202 13.30 -19.26 10.68
C GLU A 202 13.14 -18.19 11.78
N GLN A 203 12.46 -17.07 11.48
CA GLN A 203 12.19 -16.03 12.48
C GLN A 203 11.21 -16.49 13.56
N GLU A 204 10.13 -17.17 13.17
CA GLU A 204 9.15 -17.72 14.12
C GLU A 204 9.82 -18.71 15.08
N GLN A 205 10.61 -19.64 14.54
CA GLN A 205 11.36 -20.60 15.35
C GLN A 205 12.33 -19.92 16.31
N ALA A 206 13.09 -18.91 15.85
CA ALA A 206 14.02 -18.18 16.71
C ALA A 206 13.28 -17.45 17.86
N MET A 207 12.11 -16.87 17.60
CA MET A 207 11.31 -16.22 18.64
C MET A 207 10.76 -17.21 19.66
N ASP A 208 10.30 -18.37 19.22
CA ASP A 208 9.82 -19.43 20.09
C ASP A 208 10.94 -19.96 20.99
N GLU A 209 12.12 -20.24 20.43
CA GLU A 209 13.31 -20.65 21.19
C GLU A 209 13.72 -19.59 22.24
N MET A 210 13.72 -18.31 21.88
CA MET A 210 14.00 -17.22 22.83
C MET A 210 12.95 -17.15 23.95
N ARG A 211 11.68 -17.30 23.61
CA ARG A 211 10.59 -17.27 24.58
C ARG A 211 10.64 -18.47 25.53
N GLU A 212 10.98 -19.65 25.04
CA GLU A 212 11.17 -20.84 25.87
C GLU A 212 12.36 -20.70 26.82
N GLN A 213 13.44 -20.05 26.39
CA GLN A 213 14.66 -19.87 27.20
C GLN A 213 14.55 -18.72 28.21
N ALA A 214 13.96 -17.59 27.82
CA ALA A 214 13.98 -16.35 28.60
C ALA A 214 12.60 -15.93 29.16
N GLY A 215 11.52 -16.59 28.75
CA GLY A 215 10.14 -16.21 29.08
C GLY A 215 9.61 -15.01 28.27
N PHE A 216 10.44 -14.41 27.42
CA PHE A 216 10.10 -13.32 26.51
C PHE A 216 10.99 -13.39 25.25
N ALA A 217 10.55 -12.79 24.16
CA ALA A 217 11.35 -12.61 22.94
C ALA A 217 11.57 -11.11 22.71
N ILE A 218 12.79 -10.71 22.36
CA ILE A 218 13.12 -9.34 21.92
C ILE A 218 13.34 -9.40 20.42
N VAL A 219 12.61 -8.57 19.68
CA VAL A 219 12.83 -8.40 18.25
C VAL A 219 13.62 -7.11 18.06
N ASP A 220 14.81 -7.23 17.47
CA ASP A 220 15.60 -6.07 17.07
C ASP A 220 15.01 -5.49 15.78
N VAL A 221 14.46 -4.30 15.93
CA VAL A 221 13.74 -3.55 14.91
C VAL A 221 14.72 -3.03 13.84
N ASP A 222 15.98 -2.78 14.22
CA ASP A 222 16.97 -2.10 13.39
C ASP A 222 17.65 -3.06 12.40
N THR A 223 17.80 -4.35 12.77
CA THR A 223 18.34 -5.40 11.88
C THR A 223 17.35 -5.85 10.79
N VAL A 224 16.06 -5.54 10.92
CA VAL A 224 15.03 -5.81 9.90
C VAL A 224 15.02 -4.75 8.79
N ALA A 225 15.43 -3.52 9.11
CA ALA A 225 15.48 -2.40 8.16
C ALA A 225 16.80 -2.30 7.36
N THR A 226 17.81 -3.09 7.72
CA THR A 226 19.15 -3.02 7.13
C THR A 226 19.68 -4.39 6.68
N ARG A 227 19.13 -4.92 5.58
CA ARG A 227 19.83 -5.87 4.70
C ARG A 227 19.43 -5.66 3.25
#